data_AF-A0A2A5NZJ8-F1
#
_entry.id   AF-A0A2A5NZJ8-F1
#
_cell.length_a   1.000
_cell.length_b   1.000
_cell.length_c   1.000
_cell.angle_alpha   90.00
_cell.angle_beta   90.00
_cell.angle_gamma   90.00
#
_symmetry.space_group_name_H-M   'P 1'
#
loop_
_entity.id
_entity.type
_entity.pdbx_description
1 polymer ?
#
loop_
_entity_poly.entity_id
_entity_poly.type
_entity_poly.pdbx_seq_one_letter_code
_entity_poly.pdbx_strand_id
1 'polypeptide(L)'
;MLGTAPVLMEDARIYEVGGVRIAGISGIIASRPVARKGVPRKLADDYVEAARKLKGSDVDILLIHEVPALRDVYPGVRVDYATTAALETIKLVAPKLVFNGHMHHSPYTVYRLGDIPTLYVRVDSSQKYRHYAVYYVEEGRLEVWGDIRVVMEIRLHAFQGASPPGQL
;
A
#
# COMPACT_ATOMS: atom_id res chain seq x y z
N MET A 1 -22.45 2.17 23.79
CA MET A 1 -21.63 1.57 22.72
C MET A 1 -20.44 2.47 22.46
N LEU A 2 -19.23 2.04 22.83
CA LEU A 2 -18.01 2.68 22.37
C LEU A 2 -17.89 2.37 20.88
N GLY A 3 -18.21 3.33 20.02
CA GLY A 3 -18.04 3.19 18.58
C GLY A 3 -16.55 3.09 18.27
N THR A 4 -16.07 1.91 17.92
CA THR A 4 -14.72 1.74 17.37
C THR A 4 -14.71 2.27 15.95
N ALA A 5 -14.65 3.59 15.78
CA ALA A 5 -14.28 4.15 14.49
C ALA A 5 -12.89 3.58 14.14
N PRO A 6 -12.68 3.11 12.90
CA PRO A 6 -11.38 2.59 12.50
C PRO A 6 -10.31 3.67 12.75
N VAL A 7 -9.22 3.29 13.41
CA VAL A 7 -8.05 4.15 13.56
C VAL A 7 -7.39 4.22 12.19
N LEU A 8 -7.57 5.34 11.51
CA LEU A 8 -6.94 5.60 10.22
C LEU A 8 -5.56 6.18 10.48
N MET A 9 -4.57 5.74 9.70
CA MET A 9 -3.31 6.46 9.62
C MET A 9 -3.57 7.83 9.02
N GLU A 10 -3.06 8.87 9.67
CA GLU A 10 -3.03 10.22 9.11
C GLU A 10 -2.32 10.24 7.76
N ASP A 11 -2.92 10.92 6.78
CA ASP A 11 -2.38 11.00 5.44
C ASP A 11 -1.02 11.70 5.44
N ALA A 12 -0.06 11.10 4.73
CA ALA A 12 1.31 11.62 4.60
C ALA A 12 2.10 11.75 5.93
N ARG A 13 1.59 11.19 7.03
CA ARG A 13 2.37 11.03 8.26
C ARG A 13 3.28 9.80 8.13
N ILE A 14 4.55 9.97 8.49
CA ILE A 14 5.52 8.88 8.59
C ILE A 14 5.50 8.37 10.03
N TYR A 15 5.33 7.05 10.16
CA TYR A 15 5.42 6.31 11.41
C TYR A 15 6.68 5.45 11.35
N GLU A 16 7.52 5.55 12.37
CA GLU A 16 8.70 4.70 12.49
C GLU A 16 8.41 3.55 13.45
N VAL A 17 8.53 2.33 12.96
CA VAL A 17 8.28 1.11 13.75
C VAL A 17 9.39 0.12 13.44
N GLY A 18 10.19 -0.23 14.45
CA GLY A 18 11.31 -1.16 14.29
C GLY A 18 12.32 -0.72 13.22
N GLY A 19 12.60 0.59 13.13
CA GLY A 19 13.51 1.15 12.12
C GLY A 19 12.93 1.26 10.71
N VAL A 20 11.66 0.92 10.50
CA VAL A 20 10.98 1.02 9.19
C VAL A 20 10.11 2.26 9.14
N ARG A 21 10.23 3.03 8.06
CA ARG A 21 9.45 4.25 7.82
C ARG A 21 8.21 3.94 7.00
N ILE A 22 7.06 3.90 7.67
CA ILE A 22 5.77 3.52 7.08
C ILE A 22 4.92 4.77 6.92
N ALA A 23 4.37 4.99 5.72
CA ALA A 23 3.41 6.04 5.46
C ALA A 23 2.14 5.48 4.82
N GLY A 24 1.03 6.21 4.95
CA GLY A 24 -0.23 5.85 4.34
C GLY A 24 -0.93 7.04 3.69
N ILE A 25 -1.72 6.77 2.66
CA ILE A 25 -2.71 7.71 2.14
C ILE A 25 -4.05 6.95 2.09
N SER A 26 -4.94 7.34 2.98
CA SER A 26 -6.19 6.63 3.28
C SER A 26 -7.29 6.97 2.27
N GLY A 27 -8.15 6.00 1.99
CA GLY A 27 -9.44 6.23 1.35
C GLY A 27 -9.51 5.93 -0.15
N ILE A 28 -10.74 6.02 -0.66
CA ILE A 28 -11.12 5.79 -2.06
C ILE A 28 -11.02 7.14 -2.79
N ILE A 29 -10.47 7.14 -3.99
CA ILE A 29 -10.40 8.35 -4.83
C ILE A 29 -11.75 8.50 -5.55
N ALA A 30 -12.37 9.66 -5.37
CA ALA A 30 -13.70 9.97 -5.88
C ALA A 30 -13.68 11.23 -6.75
N SER A 31 -14.58 11.29 -7.73
CA SER A 31 -14.70 12.42 -8.65
C SER A 31 -15.35 13.65 -8.01
N ARG A 32 -15.94 13.50 -6.82
CA ARG A 32 -16.60 14.57 -6.07
C ARG A 32 -16.36 14.36 -4.57
N PRO A 33 -16.27 15.43 -3.77
CA PRO A 33 -16.15 15.34 -2.33
C PRO A 33 -17.51 14.93 -1.76
N VAL A 34 -17.74 13.62 -1.67
CA VAL A 34 -18.92 13.05 -1.01
C VAL A 34 -18.43 12.33 0.24
N ALA A 35 -18.54 13.00 1.38
CA ALA A 35 -18.30 12.37 2.67
C ALA A 35 -19.38 11.30 2.90
N ARG A 36 -18.98 10.02 2.89
CA ARG A 36 -19.80 8.92 3.39
C ARG A 36 -19.29 8.59 4.80
N LYS A 37 -20.19 8.58 5.79
CA LYS A 37 -19.83 8.29 7.19
C LYS A 37 -19.04 6.97 7.27
N GLY A 38 -17.81 7.03 7.77
CA GLY A 38 -16.95 5.86 7.99
C GLY A 38 -16.18 5.34 6.78
N VAL A 39 -16.33 5.92 5.57
CA VAL A 39 -15.53 5.56 4.39
C VAL A 39 -14.73 6.78 3.95
N PRO A 40 -13.41 6.83 4.23
CA PRO A 40 -12.57 7.92 3.78
C PRO A 40 -12.62 8.01 2.24
N ARG A 41 -12.96 9.19 1.74
CA ARG A 41 -12.99 9.51 0.31
C ARG A 41 -12.27 10.82 0.08
N LYS A 42 -11.53 10.91 -1.02
CA LYS A 42 -10.72 12.07 -1.38
C LYS A 42 -10.83 12.38 -2.85
N LEU A 43 -10.59 13.64 -3.23
CA LEU A 43 -10.34 13.99 -4.62
C LEU A 43 -8.97 13.47 -5.04
N ALA A 44 -8.78 13.26 -6.34
CA ALA A 44 -7.49 12.87 -6.88
C ALA A 44 -6.39 13.87 -6.52
N ASP A 45 -6.68 15.17 -6.62
CA ASP A 45 -5.72 16.22 -6.30
C ASP A 45 -5.33 16.18 -4.82
N ASP A 46 -6.28 16.07 -3.89
CA ASP A 46 -5.99 15.94 -2.45
C ASP A 46 -5.12 14.71 -2.15
N TYR A 47 -5.35 13.62 -2.88
CA TYR A 47 -4.61 12.37 -2.75
C TYR A 47 -3.16 12.53 -3.24
N VAL A 48 -2.96 13.17 -4.40
CA VAL A 48 -1.63 13.46 -4.96
C VAL A 48 -0.90 14.50 -4.10
N GLU A 49 -1.58 15.50 -3.56
CA GLU A 49 -0.98 16.49 -2.65
C GLU A 49 -0.47 15.85 -1.35
N ALA A 50 -1.16 14.84 -0.82
CA ALA A 50 -0.61 14.04 0.27
C ALA A 50 0.69 13.31 -0.15
N ALA A 51 0.75 12.76 -1.37
CA ALA A 51 1.96 12.14 -1.90
C ALA A 51 3.12 13.12 -2.06
N ARG A 52 2.85 14.38 -2.46
CA ARG A 52 3.88 15.42 -2.59
C ARG A 52 4.59 15.71 -1.27
N LYS A 53 3.89 15.65 -0.14
CA LYS A 53 4.48 15.85 1.20
C LYS A 53 5.46 14.75 1.59
N LEU A 54 5.32 13.56 1.01
CA LEU A 54 6.20 12.41 1.25
C LEU A 54 7.39 12.34 0.28
N LYS A 55 7.38 13.16 -0.78
CA LYS A 55 8.43 13.13 -1.81
C LYS A 55 9.80 13.41 -1.17
N GLY A 56 10.77 12.52 -1.43
CA GLY A 56 12.13 12.64 -0.88
C GLY A 56 12.23 12.37 0.61
N SER A 57 11.18 11.83 1.24
CA SER A 57 11.18 11.51 2.68
C SER A 57 11.59 10.06 2.96
N ASP A 58 12.25 9.36 2.03
CA ASP A 58 12.70 7.95 2.13
C ASP A 58 11.69 7.01 2.82
N VAL A 59 10.47 6.95 2.29
CA VAL A 59 9.44 6.02 2.76
C VAL A 59 9.81 4.60 2.37
N ASP A 60 9.85 3.70 3.36
CA ASP A 60 10.15 2.29 3.12
C ASP A 60 8.92 1.55 2.61
N ILE A 61 7.79 1.73 3.30
CA ILE A 61 6.52 1.08 3.02
C ILE A 61 5.43 2.15 2.86
N LEU A 62 4.75 2.14 1.72
CA LEU A 62 3.57 2.96 1.48
C LEU A 62 2.30 2.10 1.48
N LEU A 63 1.31 2.50 2.26
CA LEU A 63 -0.01 1.87 2.30
C LEU A 63 -1.02 2.72 1.52
N ILE A 64 -1.64 2.14 0.50
CA ILE A 64 -2.68 2.80 -0.30
C ILE A 64 -3.87 1.87 -0.51
N HIS A 65 -5.08 2.43 -0.63
CA HIS A 65 -6.26 1.61 -0.94
C HIS A 65 -6.54 1.50 -2.43
N GLU A 66 -6.28 2.54 -3.23
CA GLU A 66 -6.61 2.53 -4.65
C GLU A 66 -5.65 1.72 -5.53
N VAL A 67 -6.19 1.14 -6.60
CA VAL A 67 -5.41 0.32 -7.52
C VAL A 67 -4.76 1.23 -8.58
N PRO A 68 -3.43 1.22 -8.75
CA PRO A 68 -2.76 2.00 -9.78
C PRO A 68 -3.06 1.51 -11.19
N ALA A 69 -2.98 2.41 -12.17
CA ALA A 69 -3.15 2.15 -13.61
C ALA A 69 -1.99 1.31 -14.22
N LEU A 70 -1.82 0.07 -13.76
CA LEU A 70 -0.80 -0.87 -14.23
C LEU A 70 -1.36 -1.76 -15.36
N ARG A 71 -1.36 -1.28 -16.60
CA ARG A 71 -1.94 -2.00 -17.75
C ARG A 71 -1.27 -3.34 -18.06
N ASP A 72 0.03 -3.45 -17.84
CA ASP A 72 0.78 -4.70 -18.07
C ASP A 72 0.33 -5.82 -17.12
N VAL A 73 -0.18 -5.43 -15.95
CA VAL A 73 -0.62 -6.35 -14.89
C VAL A 73 -2.13 -6.55 -14.94
N TYR A 74 -2.86 -5.50 -15.25
CA TYR A 74 -4.32 -5.48 -15.31
C TYR A 74 -4.77 -4.89 -16.66
N PRO A 75 -4.75 -5.66 -17.76
CA PRO A 75 -5.12 -5.15 -19.08
C PRO A 75 -6.52 -4.54 -19.15
N GLY A 76 -7.43 -5.03 -18.31
CA GLY A 76 -8.80 -4.52 -18.19
C GLY A 76 -9.00 -3.42 -17.13
N VAL A 77 -7.94 -2.94 -16.45
CA VAL A 77 -8.09 -1.86 -15.47
C VAL A 77 -8.56 -0.60 -16.16
N ARG A 78 -9.60 0.04 -15.60
CA ARG A 78 -10.04 1.34 -16.07
C ARG A 78 -8.94 2.36 -15.78
N VAL A 79 -8.41 2.99 -16.82
CA VAL A 79 -7.50 4.13 -16.69
C VAL A 79 -8.33 5.39 -16.59
N ASP A 80 -8.44 5.94 -15.39
CA ASP A 80 -9.19 7.15 -15.09
C ASP A 80 -8.40 8.02 -14.09
N TYR A 81 -9.03 9.08 -13.59
CA TYR A 81 -8.43 10.00 -12.63
C TYR A 81 -7.97 9.30 -11.34
N ALA A 82 -8.68 8.26 -10.87
CA ALA A 82 -8.36 7.57 -9.63
C ALA A 82 -7.16 6.64 -9.80
N THR A 83 -7.18 5.78 -10.82
CA THR A 83 -6.08 4.83 -11.06
C THR A 83 -4.81 5.53 -11.52
N THR A 84 -4.94 6.67 -12.21
CA THR A 84 -3.81 7.54 -12.57
C THR A 84 -3.22 8.22 -11.35
N ALA A 85 -4.04 8.81 -10.47
CA ALA A 85 -3.57 9.45 -9.23
C ALA A 85 -2.88 8.45 -8.29
N ALA A 86 -3.38 7.21 -8.21
CA ALA A 86 -2.72 6.14 -7.45
C ALA A 86 -1.34 5.78 -8.03
N LEU A 87 -1.22 5.67 -9.36
CA LEU A 87 0.09 5.41 -9.98
C LEU A 87 1.05 6.60 -9.80
N GLU A 88 0.58 7.83 -9.98
CA GLU A 88 1.38 9.04 -9.76
C GLU A 88 1.88 9.12 -8.31
N THR A 89 1.01 8.81 -7.35
CA THR A 89 1.37 8.74 -5.92
C THR A 89 2.54 7.80 -5.68
N ILE A 90 2.47 6.58 -6.21
CA ILE A 90 3.56 5.60 -6.06
C ILE A 90 4.87 6.15 -6.65
N LYS A 91 4.81 6.77 -7.83
CA LYS A 91 5.98 7.34 -8.50
C LYS A 91 6.57 8.55 -7.79
N LEU A 92 5.73 9.41 -7.21
CA LEU A 92 6.17 10.60 -6.46
C LEU A 92 6.86 10.22 -5.15
N VAL A 93 6.32 9.24 -4.43
CA VAL A 93 6.87 8.77 -3.15
C VAL A 93 8.08 7.87 -3.38
N ALA A 94 8.07 7.07 -4.46
CA ALA A 94 9.08 6.08 -4.80
C ALA A 94 9.49 5.16 -3.62
N PRO A 95 8.52 4.56 -2.90
CA PRO A 95 8.83 3.73 -1.74
C PRO A 95 9.46 2.40 -2.16
N LYS A 96 10.12 1.69 -1.25
CA LYS A 96 10.67 0.35 -1.57
C LYS A 96 9.54 -0.67 -1.76
N LEU A 97 8.48 -0.56 -0.97
CA LEU A 97 7.32 -1.46 -0.99
C LEU A 97 6.01 -0.67 -0.96
N VAL A 98 5.03 -1.09 -1.76
CA VAL A 98 3.65 -0.59 -1.72
C VAL A 98 2.71 -1.74 -1.43
N PHE A 99 1.89 -1.60 -0.40
CA PHE A 99 0.77 -2.51 -0.15
C PHE A 99 -0.56 -1.90 -0.56
N ASN A 100 -1.37 -2.71 -1.22
CA ASN A 100 -2.68 -2.32 -1.73
C ASN A 100 -3.75 -3.42 -1.55
N GLY A 101 -5.02 -3.01 -1.55
CA GLY A 101 -6.20 -3.88 -1.54
C GLY A 101 -7.18 -3.58 -2.67
N HIS A 102 -8.46 -3.39 -2.34
CA HIS A 102 -9.57 -2.91 -3.19
C HIS A 102 -10.04 -3.83 -4.34
N MET A 103 -9.13 -4.43 -5.11
CA MET A 103 -9.48 -5.20 -6.30
C MET A 103 -9.77 -6.67 -5.99
N HIS A 104 -11.00 -7.11 -6.28
CA HIS A 104 -11.47 -8.50 -6.11
C HIS A 104 -11.31 -9.39 -7.36
N HIS A 105 -10.30 -9.12 -8.18
CA HIS A 105 -10.08 -9.80 -9.47
C HIS A 105 -9.28 -11.10 -9.34
N SER A 106 -8.22 -11.10 -8.53
CA SER A 106 -7.39 -12.26 -8.25
C SER A 106 -6.96 -12.27 -6.78
N PRO A 107 -6.43 -13.37 -6.22
CA PRO A 107 -6.09 -13.43 -4.80
C PRO A 107 -4.98 -12.45 -4.39
N TYR A 108 -3.97 -12.28 -5.24
CA TYR A 108 -2.89 -11.32 -5.06
C TYR A 108 -2.25 -10.91 -6.40
N THR A 109 -1.43 -9.88 -6.37
CA THR A 109 -0.47 -9.49 -7.41
C THR A 109 0.83 -9.07 -6.74
N VAL A 110 1.94 -9.51 -7.30
CA VAL A 110 3.25 -8.92 -7.04
C VAL A 110 3.82 -8.41 -8.34
N TYR A 111 4.28 -7.16 -8.37
CA TYR A 111 4.80 -6.52 -9.56
C TYR A 111 5.91 -5.54 -9.21
N ARG A 112 7.02 -5.57 -9.94
CA ARG A 112 8.09 -4.58 -9.82
C ARG A 112 7.83 -3.47 -10.83
N LEU A 113 7.75 -2.22 -10.36
CA LEU A 113 7.64 -1.09 -11.27
C LEU A 113 8.99 -0.93 -11.97
N GLY A 114 9.00 -0.88 -13.31
CA GLY A 114 10.24 -0.90 -14.09
C GLY A 114 11.04 0.40 -14.04
N ASP A 115 10.39 1.51 -13.72
CA ASP A 115 10.96 2.87 -13.74
C ASP A 115 11.41 3.39 -12.38
N ILE A 116 11.08 2.69 -11.29
CA ILE A 116 11.45 3.03 -9.91
C ILE A 116 11.72 1.75 -9.10
N PRO A 117 12.53 1.77 -8.03
CA PRO A 117 12.86 0.57 -7.25
C PRO A 117 11.73 0.09 -6.32
N THR A 118 10.48 0.19 -6.75
CA THR A 118 9.29 -0.13 -5.95
C THR A 118 8.75 -1.51 -6.29
N LEU A 119 8.54 -2.33 -5.25
CA LEU A 119 7.71 -3.52 -5.34
C LEU A 119 6.27 -3.19 -4.96
N TYR A 120 5.34 -3.44 -5.88
CA TYR A 120 3.91 -3.34 -5.65
C TYR A 120 3.33 -4.71 -5.27
N VAL A 121 2.62 -4.75 -4.15
CA VAL A 121 1.98 -5.94 -3.61
C VAL A 121 0.53 -5.65 -3.30
N ARG A 122 -0.36 -6.30 -4.03
CA ARG A 122 -1.81 -6.20 -3.79
C ARG A 122 -2.33 -7.54 -3.33
N VAL A 123 -3.09 -7.54 -2.24
CA VAL A 123 -3.70 -8.74 -1.67
C VAL A 123 -5.20 -8.55 -1.52
N ASP A 124 -5.95 -9.63 -1.66
CA ASP A 124 -7.39 -9.64 -1.41
C ASP A 124 -7.73 -10.50 -0.19
N SER A 125 -7.97 -9.81 0.93
CA SER A 125 -8.35 -10.42 2.22
C SER A 125 -9.86 -10.62 2.37
N SER A 126 -10.65 -10.49 1.31
CA SER A 126 -12.07 -10.84 1.33
C SER A 126 -12.28 -12.31 1.66
N GLN A 127 -13.48 -12.64 2.13
CA GLN A 127 -13.87 -14.04 2.40
C GLN A 127 -13.80 -14.93 1.15
N LYS A 128 -13.83 -14.35 -0.05
CA LYS A 128 -13.69 -15.09 -1.31
C LYS A 128 -12.27 -15.63 -1.49
N TYR A 129 -11.26 -14.78 -1.32
CA TYR A 129 -9.88 -15.15 -1.60
C TYR A 129 -9.08 -15.49 -0.34
N ARG A 130 -9.30 -14.83 0.80
CA ARG A 130 -8.66 -15.14 2.08
C ARG A 130 -7.13 -15.06 2.02
N HIS A 131 -6.61 -14.09 1.28
CA HIS A 131 -5.17 -13.85 1.16
C HIS A 131 -4.71 -12.67 2.02
N TYR A 132 -3.48 -12.74 2.50
CA TYR A 132 -2.82 -11.65 3.23
C TYR A 132 -1.31 -11.69 2.99
N ALA A 133 -0.63 -10.57 3.27
CA ALA A 133 0.83 -10.49 3.19
C ALA A 133 1.44 -10.41 4.59
N VAL A 134 2.58 -11.06 4.77
CA VAL A 134 3.42 -10.96 5.96
C VAL A 134 4.80 -10.50 5.52
N TYR A 135 5.28 -9.40 6.08
CA TYR A 135 6.61 -8.89 5.79
C TYR A 135 7.49 -8.97 7.05
N TYR A 136 8.49 -9.84 6.99
CA TYR A 136 9.49 -10.04 8.02
C TYR A 136 10.63 -9.05 7.78
N VAL A 137 10.52 -7.88 8.40
CA VAL A 137 11.42 -6.72 8.23
C VAL A 137 12.89 -7.10 8.36
N GLU A 138 13.25 -7.75 9.47
CA GLU A 138 14.64 -8.13 9.80
C GLU A 138 15.24 -9.08 8.76
N GLU A 139 14.42 -9.94 8.17
CA GLU A 139 14.85 -10.91 7.16
C GLU A 139 14.78 -10.36 5.73
N GLY A 140 14.19 -9.17 5.56
CA GLY A 140 13.77 -8.67 4.25
C GLY A 140 12.84 -9.63 3.50
N ARG A 141 12.12 -10.53 4.19
CA ARG A 141 11.29 -11.56 3.55
C ARG A 141 9.84 -11.12 3.45
N LEU A 142 9.26 -11.21 2.26
CA LEU A 142 7.85 -11.03 2.02
C LEU A 142 7.21 -12.37 1.69
N GLU A 143 6.11 -12.69 2.36
CA GLU A 143 5.25 -13.82 2.03
C GLU A 143 3.84 -13.34 1.71
N VAL A 144 3.20 -13.99 0.74
CA VAL A 144 1.74 -13.95 0.59
C VAL A 144 1.19 -15.31 1.00
N TRP A 145 0.20 -15.26 1.87
CA TRP A 145 -0.48 -16.41 2.44
C TRP A 145 -1.89 -16.50 1.88
N GLY A 146 -2.36 -17.71 1.62
CA GLY A 146 -3.76 -18.05 1.37
C GLY A 146 -4.24 -19.01 2.44
N ASP A 147 -5.22 -18.58 3.25
CA ASP A 147 -5.57 -19.25 4.51
C ASP A 147 -4.31 -19.47 5.39
N ILE A 148 -3.85 -20.71 5.52
CA ILE A 148 -2.73 -21.11 6.38
C ILE A 148 -1.50 -21.56 5.60
N ARG A 149 -1.43 -21.25 4.30
CA ARG A 149 -0.35 -21.70 3.41
C ARG A 149 0.33 -20.53 2.73
N VAL A 150 1.65 -20.54 2.71
CA VAL A 150 2.45 -19.64 1.87
C VAL A 150 2.22 -20.02 0.40
N VAL A 151 1.79 -19.05 -0.41
CA VAL A 151 1.58 -19.21 -1.86
C VAL A 151 2.62 -18.45 -2.69
N MET A 152 3.37 -17.55 -2.06
CA MET A 152 4.45 -16.78 -2.68
C MET A 152 5.44 -16.33 -1.60
N GLU A 153 6.74 -16.47 -1.86
CA GLU A 153 7.82 -15.89 -1.06
C GLU A 153 8.76 -15.07 -1.96
N ILE A 154 9.15 -13.88 -1.51
CA ILE A 154 10.20 -13.05 -2.11
C ILE A 154 11.18 -12.60 -1.03
N ARG A 155 12.47 -12.65 -1.35
CA ARG A 155 13.53 -12.02 -0.55
C ARG A 155 13.82 -10.63 -1.12
N LEU A 156 13.72 -9.62 -0.26
CA LEU A 156 14.10 -8.24 -0.49
C LEU A 156 15.37 -7.94 0.30
N HIS A 157 16.08 -6.88 -0.06
CA HIS A 157 17.11 -6.35 0.82
C HIS A 157 16.45 -5.85 2.11
N ALA A 158 16.98 -6.25 3.27
CA ALA A 158 16.50 -5.78 4.57
C ALA A 158 16.59 -4.25 4.66
N PHE A 159 15.64 -3.64 5.37
CA PHE A 159 15.69 -2.21 5.66
C PHE A 159 16.86 -1.91 6.62
N GLN A 160 17.68 -0.91 6.31
CA GLN A 160 18.79 -0.50 7.18
C GLN A 160 18.22 0.10 8.48
N GLY A 161 18.61 -0.41 9.64
CA GLY A 161 18.16 0.09 10.96
C GLY A 161 17.15 -0.81 11.68
N ALA A 162 16.73 -1.92 11.06
CA ALA A 162 15.97 -2.97 11.72
C ALA A 162 16.81 -3.54 12.88
N SER A 163 16.29 -3.40 14.11
CA SER A 163 17.00 -3.82 15.32
C SER A 163 16.53 -5.24 15.68
N PRO A 164 17.45 -6.18 15.91
CA PRO A 164 17.07 -7.56 16.21
C PRO A 164 16.18 -7.62 17.47
N PRO A 165 15.23 -8.56 17.53
CA PRO A 165 14.34 -8.70 18.67
C PRO A 165 15.16 -8.97 19.95
N GLY A 166 15.00 -8.12 20.97
CA GLY A 166 15.56 -8.34 22.31
C GLY A 166 16.45 -7.25 22.90
N GLN A 167 16.50 -6.04 22.32
CA GLN A 167 17.15 -4.89 22.95
C GLN A 167 16.11 -3.80 23.26
N LEU A 168 15.53 -3.88 24.46
CA LEU A 168 14.90 -2.76 25.17
C LEU A 168 15.80 -2.40 26.36
#